data_AF-A0A965CPU0-F1
#
_entry.id   AF-A0A965CPU0-F1
#
_cell.length_a   1.000
_cell.length_b   1.000
_cell.length_c   1.000
_cell.angle_alpha   90.00
_cell.angle_beta   90.00
_cell.angle_gamma   90.00
#
_symmetry.space_group_name_H-M   'P 1'
#
loop_
_entity.id
_entity.type
_entity.pdbx_description
1 polymer ?
#
loop_
_entity_poly.entity_id
_entity_poly.type
_entity_poly.pdbx_seq_one_letter_code
_entity_poly.pdbx_strand_id
1 'polypeptide(L)'
;MAIALPGQTFTFQVQFLDGTSTPIIVNNPNIEVFAFNAASAKVTLVAEGAPMSPIVGDPGRYLYAYYIQDPWTYQPTMYGVMRGTDPASGIDIVVEMEVNVTIPACVTRGLTAQFVRGG
;
A
#
# COMPACT_ATOMS: atom_id res chain seq x y z
N MET A 1 4.77 8.92 3.39
CA MET A 1 5.63 7.77 3.07
C MET A 1 5.50 6.73 4.17
N ALA A 2 5.09 5.51 3.83
CA ALA A 2 5.00 4.36 4.76
C ALA A 2 6.31 3.55 4.73
N ILE A 3 6.51 2.66 5.71
CA ILE A 3 7.66 1.75 5.76
C ILE A 3 7.16 0.30 5.74
N ALA A 4 7.82 -0.54 4.97
CA ALA A 4 7.56 -1.97 4.92
C ALA A 4 8.87 -2.79 4.93
N LEU A 5 8.78 -4.07 5.29
CA LEU A 5 9.92 -4.97 5.40
C LEU A 5 9.77 -6.15 4.42
N PRO A 6 10.85 -6.56 3.74
CA PRO A 6 10.88 -7.83 3.01
C PRO A 6 10.47 -9.02 3.89
N GLY A 7 9.77 -9.97 3.30
CA GLY A 7 9.30 -11.19 3.98
C GLY A 7 8.02 -11.01 4.79
N GLN A 8 7.43 -9.82 4.78
CA GLN A 8 6.19 -9.49 5.51
C GLN A 8 5.08 -9.05 4.57
N THR A 9 3.84 -9.20 5.03
CA THR A 9 2.68 -8.64 4.36
C THR A 9 2.54 -7.16 4.71
N PHE A 10 2.46 -6.31 3.69
CA PHE A 10 2.08 -4.92 3.83
C PHE A 10 0.62 -4.73 3.37
N THR A 11 -0.16 -3.98 4.15
CA THR A 11 -1.55 -3.69 3.82
C THR A 11 -1.66 -2.28 3.28
N PHE A 12 -1.95 -2.17 1.98
CA PHE A 12 -2.40 -0.91 1.40
C PHE A 12 -3.81 -0.61 1.89
N GLN A 13 -4.04 0.65 2.22
CA GLN A 13 -5.32 1.11 2.71
C GLN A 13 -5.61 2.50 2.16
N VAL A 14 -6.85 2.71 1.73
CA VAL A 14 -7.35 4.00 1.26
C VAL A 14 -8.74 4.22 1.84
N GLN A 15 -9.05 5.48 2.15
CA GLN A 15 -10.41 5.93 2.38
C GLN A 15 -10.76 6.94 1.28
N PHE A 16 -11.79 6.63 0.49
CA PHE A 16 -12.29 7.55 -0.54
C PHE A 16 -13.25 8.54 0.10
N LEU A 17 -13.04 9.81 -0.21
CA LEU A 17 -13.83 10.93 0.27
C LEU A 17 -14.42 11.69 -0.92
N ASP A 18 -15.60 12.28 -0.76
CA ASP A 18 -16.15 13.23 -1.72
C ASP A 18 -15.52 14.64 -1.59
N GLY A 19 -15.99 15.57 -2.42
CA GLY A 19 -15.55 16.98 -2.37
C GLY A 19 -15.89 17.72 -1.08
N THR A 20 -16.68 17.12 -0.18
CA THR A 20 -17.00 17.65 1.15
C THR A 20 -16.22 16.95 2.27
N SER A 21 -15.26 16.08 1.94
CA SER A 21 -14.51 15.24 2.87
C SER A 21 -15.37 14.20 3.60
N THR A 22 -16.53 13.83 3.05
CA THR A 22 -17.38 12.76 3.58
C THR A 22 -16.96 11.43 2.96
N PRO A 23 -16.83 10.33 3.74
CA PRO A 23 -16.50 9.03 3.18
C PRO A 23 -17.57 8.54 2.20
N ILE A 24 -17.13 8.04 1.05
CA ILE A 24 -18.03 7.53 0.00
C ILE A 24 -17.69 6.10 -0.39
N ILE A 25 -18.73 5.30 -0.62
CA ILE A 25 -18.60 3.96 -1.18
C ILE A 25 -18.43 4.11 -2.68
N VAL A 26 -17.27 3.71 -3.19
CA VAL A 26 -16.93 3.78 -4.61
C VAL A 26 -17.28 2.48 -5.34
N ASN A 27 -17.55 2.59 -6.63
CA ASN A 27 -17.64 1.45 -7.54
C ASN A 27 -16.24 0.99 -7.95
N ASN A 28 -16.08 -0.32 -8.18
CA ASN A 28 -14.86 -0.94 -8.69
C ASN A 28 -13.56 -0.52 -7.96
N PRO A 29 -13.50 -0.57 -6.61
CA PRO A 29 -12.28 -0.25 -5.87
C PRO A 29 -11.15 -1.21 -6.26
N ASN A 30 -10.05 -0.66 -6.78
CA ASN A 30 -8.95 -1.45 -7.29
C ASN A 30 -7.57 -0.84 -6.98
N ILE A 31 -6.53 -1.65 -7.16
CA ILE A 31 -5.14 -1.25 -6.93
C ILE A 31 -4.25 -1.70 -8.10
N GLU A 32 -3.19 -0.94 -8.32
CA GLU A 32 -1.98 -1.35 -9.03
C GLU A 32 -0.80 -1.20 -8.06
N VAL A 33 0.10 -2.17 -8.03
CA VAL A 33 1.33 -2.08 -7.23
C VAL A 33 2.53 -2.26 -8.16
N PHE A 34 3.51 -1.37 -8.07
CA PHE A 34 4.72 -1.45 -8.87
C PHE A 34 5.95 -0.98 -8.10
N ALA A 35 7.13 -1.35 -8.59
CA ALA A 35 8.40 -0.83 -8.15
C ALA A 35 9.30 -0.60 -9.36
N PHE A 36 10.43 0.09 -9.17
CA PHE A 36 11.45 0.24 -10.21
C PHE A 36 12.57 -0.77 -9.99
N ASN A 37 13.05 -1.41 -11.04
CA ASN A 37 14.24 -2.26 -10.94
C ASN A 37 15.54 -1.42 -10.94
N ALA A 38 16.69 -2.08 -10.82
CA ALA A 38 18.00 -1.41 -10.84
C ALA A 38 18.28 -0.63 -12.15
N ALA A 39 17.59 -0.95 -13.24
CA ALA A 39 17.67 -0.24 -14.52
C ALA A 39 16.60 0.88 -14.66
N SER A 40 15.91 1.25 -13.58
CA SER A 40 14.83 2.24 -13.55
C SER A 40 13.64 1.90 -14.46
N ALA A 41 13.44 0.63 -14.81
CA ALA A 41 12.24 0.18 -15.50
C ALA A 41 11.14 -0.13 -14.48
N LYS A 42 9.90 0.30 -14.79
CA LYS A 42 8.70 -0.03 -14.00
C LYS A 42 8.44 -1.53 -14.08
N VAL A 43 8.35 -2.18 -12.92
CA VAL A 43 7.99 -3.59 -12.76
C VAL A 43 6.66 -3.66 -12.05
N THR A 44 5.67 -4.25 -12.72
CA THR A 44 4.35 -4.51 -12.15
C THR A 44 4.44 -5.66 -11.15
N LEU A 45 4.03 -5.39 -9.91
CA LEU A 45 3.95 -6.37 -8.82
C LEU A 45 2.52 -6.87 -8.62
N VAL A 46 1.56 -5.98 -8.82
CA VAL A 46 0.12 -6.26 -8.87
C VAL A 46 -0.43 -5.50 -10.07
N ALA A 47 -1.09 -6.23 -10.97
CA ALA A 47 -1.67 -5.64 -12.18
C ALA A 47 -2.78 -4.64 -11.83
N GLU A 48 -2.91 -3.61 -12.65
CA GLU A 48 -4.02 -2.66 -12.58
C GLU A 48 -5.37 -3.39 -12.63
N GLY A 49 -6.32 -2.92 -11.82
CA GLY A 49 -7.64 -3.53 -11.71
C GLY A 49 -7.75 -4.65 -10.67
N ALA A 50 -6.68 -4.95 -9.92
CA ALA A 50 -6.77 -5.92 -8.82
C ALA A 50 -7.76 -5.43 -7.76
N PRO A 51 -8.79 -6.22 -7.39
CA PRO A 51 -9.86 -5.73 -6.53
C PRO A 51 -9.38 -5.51 -5.09
N MET A 52 -9.84 -4.42 -4.47
CA MET A 52 -9.63 -4.17 -3.05
C MET A 52 -10.84 -4.62 -2.23
N SER A 53 -10.60 -5.04 -1.00
CA SER A 53 -11.65 -5.49 -0.07
C SER A 53 -12.18 -4.33 0.76
N PRO A 54 -13.50 -4.13 0.89
CA PRO A 54 -14.05 -3.13 1.79
C PRO A 54 -13.80 -3.51 3.25
N ILE A 55 -13.66 -2.52 4.12
CA ILE A 55 -13.58 -2.71 5.57
C ILE A 55 -14.98 -2.64 6.16
N VAL A 56 -15.41 -3.73 6.79
CA VAL A 56 -16.74 -3.80 7.42
C VAL A 56 -16.83 -2.76 8.53
N GLY A 57 -17.85 -1.91 8.45
CA GLY A 57 -18.11 -0.87 9.43
C GLY A 57 -17.35 0.45 9.19
N ASP A 58 -16.55 0.56 8.14
CA ASP A 58 -15.81 1.78 7.79
C ASP A 58 -16.11 2.19 6.33
N PRO A 59 -17.20 2.95 6.09
CA PRO A 59 -17.63 3.34 4.75
C PRO A 59 -16.53 4.02 3.95
N GLY A 60 -16.40 3.62 2.68
CA GLY A 60 -15.42 4.18 1.75
C GLY A 60 -13.98 3.75 2.01
N ARG A 61 -13.73 2.87 3.00
CA ARG A 61 -12.39 2.37 3.30
C ARG A 61 -12.18 0.98 2.71
N TYR A 62 -11.05 0.81 2.02
CA TYR A 62 -10.68 -0.42 1.32
C TYR A 62 -9.25 -0.80 1.63
N LEU A 63 -8.96 -2.10 1.56
CA LEU A 63 -7.63 -2.65 1.79
C LEU A 63 -7.20 -3.62 0.71
N TYR A 64 -5.89 -3.73 0.53
CA TYR A 64 -5.25 -4.76 -0.26
C TYR A 64 -3.98 -5.23 0.46
N ALA A 65 -3.89 -6.53 0.73
CA ALA A 65 -2.72 -7.13 1.36
C ALA A 65 -1.75 -7.64 0.29
N TYR A 66 -0.52 -7.14 0.32
CA TYR A 66 0.55 -7.54 -0.59
C TYR A 66 1.70 -8.17 0.21
N TYR A 67 2.10 -9.39 -0.17
CA TYR A 67 3.28 -10.03 0.41
C TYR A 67 4.55 -9.49 -0.25
N ILE A 68 5.42 -8.86 0.55
CA ILE A 68 6.70 -8.34 0.06
C ILE A 68 7.70 -9.48 0.04
N GLN A 69 8.15 -9.83 -1.16
CA GLN A 69 9.14 -10.91 -1.34
C GLN A 69 10.46 -10.63 -0.62
N ASP A 70 11.09 -11.71 -0.16
CA ASP A 70 12.45 -11.73 0.40
C ASP A 70 13.28 -12.75 -0.39
N PRO A 71 14.40 -12.36 -1.04
CA PRO A 71 14.99 -11.02 -1.03
C PRO A 71 14.21 -9.98 -1.87
N TRP A 72 14.22 -8.73 -1.40
CA TRP A 72 13.74 -7.60 -2.19
C TRP A 72 14.80 -7.18 -3.21
N THR A 73 14.50 -7.33 -4.50
CA THR A 73 15.45 -7.10 -5.61
C THR A 73 15.20 -5.81 -6.38
N TYR A 74 14.24 -5.00 -5.95
CA TYR A 74 13.89 -3.74 -6.61
C TYR A 74 14.54 -2.55 -5.89
N GLN A 75 14.38 -1.36 -6.45
CA GLN A 75 14.71 -0.12 -5.76
C GLN A 75 13.95 -0.03 -4.41
N PRO A 76 14.44 0.79 -3.45
CA PRO A 76 13.87 0.83 -2.11
C PRO A 76 12.42 1.32 -2.03
N THR A 77 11.84 1.83 -3.11
CA THR A 77 10.47 2.36 -3.12
C THR A 77 9.54 1.47 -3.94
N MET A 78 8.42 1.13 -3.31
CA MET A 78 7.25 0.52 -3.92
C MET A 78 6.11 1.54 -3.93
N TYR A 79 5.28 1.49 -4.97
CA TYR A 79 4.17 2.40 -5.19
C TYR A 79 2.86 1.60 -5.24
N GLY A 80 1.83 2.09 -4.57
CA GLY A 80 0.46 1.61 -4.69
C GLY A 80 -0.42 2.71 -5.26
N VAL A 81 -1.08 2.44 -6.38
CA VAL A 81 -2.07 3.34 -6.99
C VAL A 81 -3.44 2.72 -6.78
N MET A 82 -4.26 3.36 -5.94
CA MET A 82 -5.58 2.89 -5.57
C MET A 82 -6.63 3.74 -6.28
N ARG A 83 -7.61 3.10 -6.89
CA ARG A 83 -8.64 3.74 -7.71
C ARG A 83 -10.03 3.32 -7.27
N GLY A 84 -11.02 4.18 -7.53
CA GLY A 84 -12.42 3.85 -7.42
C GLY A 84 -13.26 4.91 -8.11
N THR A 85 -14.44 4.53 -8.60
CA THR A 85 -15.34 5.45 -9.31
C THR A 85 -16.44 5.94 -8.38
N ASP A 86 -16.64 7.26 -8.30
CA ASP A 86 -17.77 7.84 -7.56
C ASP A 86 -19.10 7.39 -8.19
N PRO A 87 -20.00 6.73 -7.45
CA PRO A 87 -21.28 6.26 -7.98
C PRO A 87 -22.22 7.40 -8.42
N ALA A 88 -22.07 8.61 -7.90
CA ALA A 88 -22.94 9.74 -8.21
C ALA A 88 -22.53 10.46 -9.50
N SER A 89 -21.23 10.72 -9.66
CA SER A 89 -20.69 11.48 -10.79
C SER A 89 -20.10 10.62 -11.91
N GLY A 90 -19.73 9.37 -11.62
CA GLY A 90 -19.00 8.50 -12.53
C GLY A 90 -17.52 8.90 -12.71
N ILE A 91 -17.00 9.80 -11.87
CA ILE A 91 -15.61 10.26 -11.93
C ILE A 91 -14.70 9.26 -11.22
N ASP A 92 -13.54 8.98 -11.82
CA ASP A 92 -12.50 8.17 -11.20
C ASP A 92 -11.70 8.99 -10.17
N ILE A 93 -11.58 8.42 -8.98
CA ILE A 93 -10.78 8.93 -7.88
C ILE A 93 -9.51 8.08 -7.82
N VAL A 94 -8.35 8.73 -7.80
CA VAL A 94 -7.04 8.08 -7.79
C VAL A 94 -6.23 8.57 -6.60
N VAL A 95 -5.67 7.64 -5.83
CA VAL A 95 -4.81 7.90 -4.67
C VAL A 95 -3.53 7.12 -4.81
N GLU A 96 -2.40 7.82 -4.72
CA GLU A 96 -1.07 7.21 -4.78
C GLU A 96 -0.44 7.13 -3.39
N MET A 97 0.22 6.01 -3.11
CA MET A 97 0.95 5.78 -1.87
C MET A 97 2.37 5.31 -2.17
N GLU A 98 3.34 6.01 -1.59
CA GLU A 98 4.74 5.59 -1.58
C GLU A 98 5.08 4.80 -0.31
N VAL A 99 5.72 3.65 -0.52
CA VAL A 99 6.14 2.72 0.52
C VAL A 99 7.64 2.48 0.40
N ASN A 100 8.40 2.86 1.42
CA ASN A 100 9.82 2.54 1.51
C ASN A 100 9.99 1.11 2.03
N VAL A 101 10.49 0.23 1.18
CA VAL A 101 10.85 -1.15 1.52
C VAL A 101 12.25 -1.14 2.09
N THR A 102 12.33 -1.07 3.42
CA THR A 102 13.60 -1.06 4.13
C THR A 102 14.18 -2.46 4.11
N ILE A 103 15.31 -2.63 3.43
CA ILE A 103 16.16 -3.79 3.60
C ILE A 103 16.99 -3.51 4.86
N PRO A 104 16.79 -4.22 5.98
CA PRO A 104 17.58 -3.99 7.18
C PRO A 104 19.06 -4.22 6.83
N ALA A 105 19.88 -3.18 6.94
CA ALA A 105 21.31 -3.23 6.57
C ALA A 105 22.11 -4.23 7.42
N CYS A 106 21.52 -4.81 8.46
CA CYS A 106 22.08 -5.90 9.25
C CYS A 106 20.96 -6.55 10.06
N VAL A 107 20.41 -7.68 9.61
CA VAL A 107 19.83 -8.66 10.54
C VAL A 107 20.95 -9.61 10.95
N THR A 108 21.81 -9.16 11.87
CA THR A 108 22.31 -10.13 12.84
C THR A 108 21.07 -10.78 13.46
N ARG A 109 20.90 -12.08 13.28
CA ARG A 109 19.87 -12.90 13.93
C ARG A 109 20.10 -12.94 15.45
N GLY A 110 20.03 -11.80 16.12
CA GLY A 110 20.35 -11.64 17.52
C GLY A 110 19.51 -10.52 18.13
N LEU A 111 18.53 -10.92 18.94
CA LEU A 111 17.87 -10.18 20.02
C LEU A 111 17.89 -8.64 19.91
N THR A 112 16.76 -8.05 19.55
CA THR A 112 16.52 -6.61 19.73
C THR A 112 16.11 -6.34 21.18
N ALA A 113 16.96 -5.67 21.95
CA ALA A 113 16.58 -5.11 23.25
C ALA A 113 16.01 -3.71 23.07
N GLN A 114 14.80 -3.45 23.59
CA GLN A 114 14.18 -2.13 23.64
C GLN A 114 14.20 -1.63 25.09
N PHE A 115 14.71 -0.42 25.33
CA PHE A 115 14.62 0.21 26.64
C PHE A 115 13.20 0.70 26.88
N VAL A 116 12.51 0.11 27.86
CA VAL A 116 11.28 0.66 28.44
C VAL A 116 11.70 1.73 29.44
N ARG A 117 11.25 2.97 29.24
CA ARG A 117 11.45 4.02 30.24
C ARG A 117 10.56 3.69 31.45
N GLY A 118 11.18 3.32 32.56
CA GLY A 118 10.49 3.10 33.83
C GLY A 118 10.35 4.42 34.59
N GLY A 119 9.15 4.67 35.13
CA GLY A 119 8.84 5.77 36.05
C GLY A 119 8.23 6.99 35.39
#